data_AF-A0A0A0F3T2-F1
#
_entry.id   AF-A0A0A0F3T2-F1
#
_cell.length_a   1.000
_cell.length_b   1.000
_cell.length_c   1.000
_cell.angle_alpha   90.00
_cell.angle_beta   90.00
_cell.angle_gamma   90.00
#
_symmetry.space_group_name_H-M   'P 1'
#
loop_
_entity.id
_entity.type
_entity.pdbx_description
1 polymer ?
#
loop_
_entity_poly.entity_id
_entity_poly.type
_entity_poly.pdbx_seq_one_letter_code
_entity_poly.pdbx_strand_id
1 'polypeptide(L)'
;MAFKSFLHHRDCRDYQWIQDDAAGKADFIVGRDVSVGIKTVKRKVAPRPDYTMQITAQHAHEPVQQFFFLTYEFQRRVMWFLGGISRDMFLQHAQFYQDGDWVHDNYQVRGHDIYNTDMGHFTPPDVWLGQVLAI
;
A
#
# COMPACT_ATOMS: atom_id res chain seq x y z
N MET A 1 1.17 -14.28 -6.63
CA MET A 1 0.92 -13.01 -5.91
C MET A 1 -0.41 -12.42 -6.37
N ALA A 2 -1.29 -12.02 -5.45
CA ALA A 2 -2.64 -11.51 -5.77
C ALA A 2 -2.60 -10.26 -6.68
N PHE A 3 -1.64 -9.36 -6.44
CA PHE A 3 -1.50 -8.14 -7.24
C PHE A 3 -1.13 -8.41 -8.70
N LYS A 4 -0.22 -9.36 -8.96
CA LYS A 4 0.09 -9.81 -10.32
C LYS A 4 -1.15 -10.35 -11.06
N SER A 5 -2.04 -11.04 -10.34
CA SER A 5 -3.32 -11.51 -10.90
C SER A 5 -4.26 -10.35 -11.22
N PHE A 6 -4.28 -9.29 -10.41
CA PHE A 6 -5.05 -8.08 -10.69
C PHE A 6 -4.57 -7.39 -11.96
N LEU A 7 -3.26 -7.18 -12.13
CA LEU A 7 -2.70 -6.60 -13.35
C LEU A 7 -3.06 -7.42 -14.60
N HIS A 8 -2.91 -8.75 -14.52
CA HIS A 8 -3.27 -9.66 -15.60
C HIS A 8 -4.75 -9.57 -16.01
N HIS A 9 -5.65 -9.49 -15.03
CA HIS A 9 -7.09 -9.39 -15.28
C HIS A 9 -7.50 -8.05 -15.92
N ARG A 10 -6.65 -7.03 -15.82
CA ARG A 10 -6.84 -5.71 -16.44
C ARG A 10 -6.05 -5.54 -17.74
N ASP A 11 -5.56 -6.63 -18.31
CA ASP A 11 -4.72 -6.64 -19.51
C ASP A 11 -3.49 -5.71 -19.43
N CYS A 12 -3.04 -5.40 -18.21
CA CYS A 12 -1.82 -4.64 -17.98
C CYS A 12 -0.61 -5.54 -18.23
N ARG A 13 0.04 -5.37 -19.38
CA ARG A 13 1.21 -6.16 -19.80
C ARG A 13 2.54 -5.43 -19.64
N ASP A 14 2.48 -4.11 -19.47
CA ASP A 14 3.66 -3.25 -19.37
C ASP A 14 4.05 -3.03 -17.89
N TYR A 15 4.59 -4.09 -17.28
CA TYR A 15 5.10 -4.03 -15.91
C TYR A 15 6.32 -4.94 -15.73
N GLN A 16 7.21 -4.53 -14.85
CA GLN A 16 8.35 -5.32 -14.37
C GLN A 16 8.17 -5.62 -12.89
N TRP A 17 8.16 -6.90 -12.55
CA TRP A 17 8.18 -7.34 -11.15
C TRP A 17 9.62 -7.35 -10.63
N ILE A 18 9.87 -6.74 -9.46
CA ILE A 18 11.19 -6.76 -8.82
C ILE A 18 11.17 -7.90 -7.79
N GLN A 19 12.14 -8.81 -7.86
CA GLN A 19 12.19 -10.00 -6.97
C GLN A 19 12.52 -9.63 -5.52
N ASP A 20 12.07 -10.50 -4.60
CA ASP A 20 11.89 -10.32 -3.15
C ASP A 20 13.17 -10.00 -2.32
N ASP A 21 14.36 -10.02 -2.90
CA ASP A 21 15.63 -9.97 -2.14
C ASP A 21 16.22 -8.55 -2.00
N ALA A 22 15.36 -7.53 -2.07
CA ALA A 22 15.80 -6.15 -1.98
C ALA A 22 14.91 -5.33 -1.03
N ALA A 23 15.15 -5.50 0.27
CA ALA A 23 14.66 -4.58 1.27
C ALA A 23 14.99 -3.12 0.85
N GLY A 24 13.99 -2.25 0.85
CA GLY A 24 14.16 -0.84 0.46
C GLY A 24 14.08 -0.56 -1.05
N LYS A 25 13.60 -1.51 -1.89
CA LYS A 25 13.27 -1.26 -3.30
C LYS A 25 11.76 -1.33 -3.52
N ALA A 26 11.32 -0.83 -4.67
CA ALA A 26 9.95 -1.00 -5.14
C ALA A 26 9.63 -2.48 -5.38
N ASP A 27 8.38 -2.88 -5.16
CA ASP A 27 7.89 -4.24 -5.42
C ASP A 27 7.70 -4.46 -6.93
N PHE A 28 7.32 -3.41 -7.66
CA PHE A 28 7.22 -3.47 -9.12
C PHE A 28 7.36 -2.08 -9.76
N ILE A 29 7.58 -2.10 -11.08
CA ILE A 29 7.58 -0.95 -11.97
C ILE A 29 6.46 -1.15 -12.99
N VAL A 30 5.71 -0.10 -13.32
CA VAL A 30 4.60 -0.14 -14.28
C VAL A 30 4.63 1.07 -15.21
N GLY A 31 4.14 0.90 -16.44
CA GLY A 31 4.10 1.98 -17.43
C GLY A 31 5.50 2.53 -17.74
N ARG A 32 5.63 3.87 -17.83
CA ARG A 32 6.90 4.57 -18.08
C ARG A 32 7.74 4.72 -16.80
N ASP A 33 8.14 3.60 -16.23
CA ASP A 33 9.04 3.52 -15.08
C ASP A 33 8.44 3.99 -13.73
N VAL A 34 7.12 3.89 -13.55
CA VAL A 34 6.49 4.24 -12.26
C VAL A 34 6.82 3.18 -11.22
N SER A 35 7.62 3.53 -10.21
CA SER A 35 8.01 2.63 -9.12
C SER A 35 6.94 2.55 -8.03
N VAL A 36 6.53 1.34 -7.67
CA VAL A 36 5.41 1.10 -6.76
C VAL A 36 5.78 0.16 -5.62
N GLY A 37 5.48 0.59 -4.39
CA GLY A 37 5.55 -0.24 -3.17
C GLY A 37 4.18 -0.82 -2.81
N ILE A 38 4.06 -2.14 -2.76
CA ILE A 38 2.86 -2.86 -2.32
C ILE A 38 2.92 -3.05 -0.81
N LYS A 39 1.90 -2.56 -0.11
CA LYS A 39 1.80 -2.68 1.34
C LYS A 39 0.57 -3.53 1.69
N THR A 40 0.82 -4.68 2.31
CA THR A 40 -0.24 -5.64 2.65
C THR A 40 -0.39 -5.74 4.16
N VAL A 41 -1.60 -5.56 4.67
CA VAL A 41 -1.91 -5.75 6.10
C VAL A 41 -2.85 -6.95 6.28
N LYS A 42 -2.58 -7.79 7.28
CA LYS A 42 -3.42 -8.92 7.64
C LYS A 42 -4.49 -8.49 8.65
N ARG A 43 -5.77 -8.77 8.38
CA ARG A 43 -6.91 -8.35 9.23
C ARG A 43 -7.90 -9.50 9.46
N LYS A 44 -8.63 -9.42 10.59
CA LYS A 44 -9.65 -10.41 10.99
C LYS A 44 -10.96 -10.26 10.22
N VAL A 45 -11.25 -9.06 9.73
CA VAL A 45 -12.53 -8.67 9.12
C VAL A 45 -12.28 -7.90 7.82
N ALA A 46 -13.32 -7.77 7.00
CA ALA A 46 -13.29 -6.97 5.78
C ALA A 46 -12.96 -5.49 6.06
N PRO A 47 -12.31 -4.79 5.11
CA PRO A 47 -12.01 -3.37 5.22
C PRO A 47 -13.28 -2.52 5.33
N ARG A 48 -13.21 -1.44 6.11
CA ARG A 48 -14.29 -0.44 6.23
C ARG A 48 -13.82 0.92 5.69
N PRO A 49 -14.74 1.83 5.32
CA PRO A 49 -14.38 3.12 4.76
C PRO A 49 -13.48 3.99 5.67
N ASP A 50 -13.61 3.83 6.99
CA ASP A 50 -12.86 4.54 8.03
C ASP A 50 -11.55 3.83 8.41
N TYR A 51 -11.09 2.87 7.61
CA TYR A 51 -9.86 2.16 7.91
C TYR A 51 -8.63 3.02 7.63
N THR A 52 -7.66 2.89 8.52
CA THR A 52 -6.34 3.44 8.30
C THR A 52 -5.38 2.37 7.77
N MET A 53 -4.41 2.83 7.00
CA MET A 53 -3.31 2.02 6.51
C MET A 53 -1.99 2.62 6.96
N GLN A 54 -1.06 1.74 7.28
CA GLN A 54 0.23 2.10 7.85
C GLN A 54 1.38 1.59 7.01
N ILE A 55 2.47 2.35 7.05
CA ILE A 55 3.80 1.91 6.62
C ILE A 55 4.77 2.14 7.78
N THR A 56 5.86 1.37 7.83
CA THR A 56 6.93 1.65 8.79
C THR A 56 7.62 2.96 8.41
N ALA A 57 8.26 3.63 9.36
CA ALA A 57 9.07 4.81 9.07
C ALA A 57 10.17 4.52 8.04
N GLN A 58 10.72 3.31 8.02
CA GLN A 58 11.68 2.89 7.00
C GLN A 58 11.06 2.90 5.59
N HIS A 59 9.82 2.43 5.44
CA HIS A 59 9.13 2.43 4.14
C HIS A 59 8.86 3.84 3.61
N ALA A 60 8.74 4.86 4.47
CA ALA A 60 8.61 6.26 4.03
C ALA A 60 9.80 6.74 3.20
N HIS A 61 10.96 6.11 3.38
CA HIS A 61 12.20 6.42 2.66
C HIS A 61 12.45 5.51 1.46
N GLU A 62 11.53 4.59 1.14
CA GLU A 62 11.64 3.78 -0.07
C GLU A 62 11.61 4.69 -1.32
N PRO A 63 12.44 4.38 -2.34
CA PRO A 63 12.50 5.13 -3.60
C PRO A 63 11.32 4.75 -4.51
N VAL A 64 10.10 4.78 -3.97
CA VAL A 64 8.86 4.52 -4.68
C VAL A 64 8.14 5.83 -4.98
N GLN A 65 7.50 5.92 -6.14
CA GLN A 65 6.63 7.02 -6.50
C GLN A 65 5.21 6.82 -5.97
N GLN A 66 4.77 5.56 -5.89
CA GLN A 66 3.42 5.19 -5.50
C GLN A 66 3.44 4.10 -4.43
N PHE A 67 2.46 4.15 -3.54
CA PHE A 67 2.09 3.00 -2.73
C PHE A 67 0.79 2.39 -3.26
N PHE A 68 0.68 1.07 -3.19
CA PHE A 68 -0.57 0.36 -3.41
C PHE A 68 -0.90 -0.51 -2.20
N PHE A 69 -2.11 -0.35 -1.66
CA PHE A 69 -2.50 -0.98 -0.41
C PHE A 69 -3.43 -2.18 -0.64
N LEU A 70 -3.10 -3.27 0.05
CA LEU A 70 -3.85 -4.51 0.09
C LEU A 70 -4.20 -4.86 1.53
N THR A 71 -5.35 -5.51 1.73
CA THR A 71 -5.68 -6.16 3.00
C THR A 71 -6.01 -7.62 2.80
N TYR A 72 -5.34 -8.49 3.54
CA TYR A 72 -5.68 -9.90 3.60
C TYR A 72 -6.61 -10.19 4.77
N GLU A 73 -7.87 -10.46 4.48
CA GLU A 73 -8.85 -10.93 5.46
C GLU A 73 -8.66 -12.43 5.70
N PHE A 74 -7.95 -12.79 6.76
CA PHE A 74 -7.48 -14.18 6.92
C PHE A 74 -8.58 -15.16 7.36
N GLN A 75 -9.67 -14.67 7.96
CA GLN A 75 -10.81 -15.51 8.34
C GLN A 75 -11.53 -16.05 7.09
N ARG A 76 -11.72 -15.20 6.08
CA ARG A 76 -12.38 -15.55 4.82
C ARG A 76 -11.41 -15.93 3.70
N ARG A 77 -10.10 -15.75 3.92
CA ARG A 77 -9.04 -15.94 2.93
C ARG A 77 -9.22 -15.08 1.67
N VAL A 78 -9.65 -13.83 1.86
CA VAL A 78 -9.91 -12.86 0.78
C VAL A 78 -8.82 -11.80 0.77
N MET A 79 -8.33 -11.46 -0.43
CA MET A 79 -7.47 -10.30 -0.64
C MET A 79 -8.32 -9.13 -1.15
N TRP A 80 -8.29 -8.03 -0.41
CA TRP A 80 -8.98 -6.78 -0.74
C TRP A 80 -7.97 -5.79 -1.32
N PHE A 81 -8.33 -5.19 -2.45
CA PHE A 81 -7.55 -4.14 -3.11
C PHE A 81 -8.11 -2.80 -2.67
N LEU A 82 -7.35 -2.06 -1.86
CA LEU A 82 -7.84 -0.83 -1.24
C LEU A 82 -7.65 0.39 -2.14
N GLY A 83 -6.61 0.37 -2.97
CA GLY A 83 -6.28 1.45 -3.88
C GLY A 83 -4.81 1.86 -3.78
N GLY A 84 -4.47 2.91 -4.51
CA GLY A 84 -3.12 3.48 -4.51
C GLY A 84 -3.11 4.97 -4.26
N ILE A 85 -1.93 5.47 -3.90
CA ILE A 85 -1.68 6.87 -3.54
C ILE A 85 -0.21 7.18 -3.83
N SER A 86 0.12 8.42 -4.22
CA SER A 86 1.53 8.80 -4.36
C SER A 86 2.21 8.81 -2.99
N ARG A 87 3.51 8.53 -2.95
CA ARG A 87 4.27 8.59 -1.69
C ARG A 87 4.13 9.95 -1.02
N ASP A 88 4.22 11.03 -1.79
CA ASP A 88 4.18 12.38 -1.27
C ASP A 88 2.80 12.73 -0.70
N MET A 89 1.71 12.33 -1.37
CA MET A 89 0.35 12.50 -0.84
C MET A 89 0.12 11.66 0.41
N PHE A 90 0.63 10.43 0.43
CA PHE A 90 0.56 9.59 1.64
C PHE A 90 1.24 10.29 2.82
N LEU A 91 2.47 10.76 2.64
CA LEU A 91 3.23 11.43 3.71
C LEU A 91 2.60 12.77 4.14
N GLN A 92 1.96 13.48 3.21
CA GLN A 92 1.23 14.71 3.53
C GLN A 92 0.03 14.47 4.45
N HIS A 93 -0.66 13.33 4.29
CA HIS A 93 -1.87 12.98 5.06
C HIS A 93 -1.60 11.99 6.19
N ALA A 94 -0.37 11.49 6.33
CA ALA A 94 -0.04 10.51 7.35
C ALA A 94 0.34 11.19 8.67
N GLN A 95 -0.16 10.61 9.75
CA GLN A 95 0.30 10.92 11.09
C GLN A 95 1.44 9.97 11.48
N PHE A 96 2.49 10.53 12.05
CA PHE A 96 3.62 9.78 12.59
C PHE A 96 3.33 9.32 14.02
N TYR A 97 3.70 8.08 14.32
CA TYR A 97 3.60 7.46 15.63
C TYR A 97 4.89 6.71 15.94
N GLN A 98 5.42 6.91 17.14
CA GLN A 98 6.60 6.21 17.66
C GLN A 98 6.24 4.86 18.24
N ASP A 99 7.25 4.01 18.43
CA ASP A 99 7.08 2.78 19.21
C ASP A 99 6.49 3.08 20.60
N GLY A 100 5.40 2.38 20.95
CA GLY A 100 4.65 2.62 22.19
C GLY A 100 3.53 3.66 22.09
N ASP A 101 3.38 4.39 20.99
CA ASP A 101 2.25 5.31 20.82
C ASP A 101 0.93 4.58 20.57
N TRP A 102 -0.16 5.18 21.02
CA TRP A 102 -1.52 4.71 20.75
C TRP A 102 -2.08 5.36 19.50
N VAL A 103 -2.45 4.55 18.51
CA VAL A 103 -3.11 5.04 17.28
C VAL A 103 -4.63 5.13 17.50
N HIS A 104 -5.19 4.17 18.23
CA HIS A 104 -6.58 4.17 18.70
C HIS A 104 -6.70 3.27 19.94
N ASP A 105 -7.84 3.27 20.63
CA ASP A 105 -8.06 2.65 21.95
C ASP A 105 -7.60 1.18 22.10
N ASN A 106 -7.48 0.45 21.00
CA ASN A 106 -7.16 -0.98 20.96
C ASN A 106 -5.90 -1.30 20.13
N TYR A 107 -5.13 -0.29 19.73
CA TYR A 107 -3.91 -0.49 18.97
C TYR A 107 -2.80 0.47 19.40
N GLN A 108 -1.72 -0.15 19.88
CA GLN A 108 -0.47 0.51 20.22
C GLN A 108 0.61 0.02 19.25
N VAL A 109 1.44 0.93 18.79
CA VAL A 109 2.59 0.65 17.92
C VAL A 109 3.63 -0.19 18.70
N ARG A 110 4.26 -1.16 18.02
CA ARG A 110 5.22 -2.10 18.64
C ARG A 110 6.42 -2.41 17.74
N GLY A 111 7.61 -2.13 18.25
CA GLY A 111 8.91 -2.53 17.70
C GLY A 111 9.42 -1.68 16.53
N HIS A 112 8.70 -0.66 16.09
CA HIS A 112 9.12 0.27 15.04
C HIS A 112 8.17 1.47 14.96
N ASP A 113 8.68 2.61 14.49
CA ASP A 113 7.86 3.79 14.20
C ASP A 113 7.04 3.58 12.92
N ILE A 114 5.88 4.23 12.84
CA ILE A 114 4.96 4.14 11.70
C ILE A 114 4.46 5.50 11.23
N TYR A 115 4.05 5.52 9.95
CA TYR A 115 3.16 6.52 9.38
C TYR A 115 1.82 5.87 9.10
N ASN A 116 0.72 6.51 9.51
CA ASN A 116 -0.63 5.98 9.35
C ASN A 116 -1.57 7.04 8.77
N THR A 117 -2.37 6.67 7.79
CA THR A 117 -3.32 7.57 7.12
C THR A 117 -4.64 6.88 6.82
N ASP A 118 -5.71 7.64 6.64
CA ASP A 118 -7.03 7.15 6.28
C ASP A 118 -7.11 6.68 4.83
N MET A 119 -7.79 5.56 4.60
CA MET A 119 -8.03 5.01 3.26
C MET A 119 -8.85 5.95 2.37
N GLY A 120 -9.57 6.92 2.95
CA GLY A 120 -10.32 7.94 2.22
C GLY A 120 -9.47 8.79 1.26
N HIS A 121 -8.14 8.80 1.43
CA HIS A 121 -7.21 9.50 0.53
C HIS A 121 -6.77 8.66 -0.68
N PHE A 122 -7.18 7.38 -0.77
CA PHE A 122 -6.68 6.47 -1.79
C PHE A 122 -7.51 6.54 -3.06
N THR A 123 -6.82 6.53 -4.20
CA THR A 123 -7.46 6.35 -5.49
C THR A 123 -7.89 4.88 -5.64
N PRO A 124 -9.18 4.60 -5.96
CA PRO A 124 -9.65 3.23 -6.17
C PRO A 124 -8.81 2.47 -7.20
N PRO A 125 -8.65 1.13 -7.05
CA PRO A 125 -7.68 0.33 -7.83
C PRO A 125 -7.66 0.58 -9.33
N ASP A 126 -8.84 0.67 -9.95
CA ASP A 126 -8.97 0.77 -11.40
C ASP A 126 -8.64 2.16 -11.91
N VAL A 127 -9.06 3.17 -11.16
CA VAL A 127 -8.75 4.57 -11.45
C VAL A 127 -7.27 4.81 -11.26
N TRP A 128 -6.69 4.27 -10.18
CA TRP A 128 -5.25 4.34 -9.91
C TRP A 128 -4.45 3.70 -11.03
N LEU A 129 -4.83 2.50 -11.48
CA LEU A 129 -4.13 1.81 -12.57
C LEU A 129 -4.15 2.63 -13.87
N GLY A 130 -5.29 3.22 -14.20
CA GLY A 130 -5.41 4.12 -15.35
C GLY A 130 -4.52 5.36 -15.23
N GLN A 131 -4.39 5.94 -14.03
CA GLN A 131 -3.53 7.09 -13.78
C GLN A 131 -2.05 6.75 -13.95
N VAL A 132 -1.57 5.66 -13.34
CA VAL A 132 -0.14 5.30 -13.38
C VAL A 132 0.31 4.81 -14.76
N LEU A 133 -0.60 4.29 -15.58
CA LEU A 133 -0.30 3.91 -16.96
C LEU A 133 -0.32 5.10 -17.93
N ALA A 134 -0.95 6.22 -17.57
CA ALA A 134 -1.07 7.41 -18.42
C ALA A 134 0.12 8.38 -18.28
N ILE A 135 0.96 8.20 -17.25
CA ILE A 135 2.18 8.98 -16.99
C ILE A 135 3.30 8.51 -17.92
#